data_AF-A0A2S7DIH0-F1
#
_entry.id   AF-A0A2S7DIH0-F1
#
_cell.length_a   1.000
_cell.length_b   1.000
_cell.length_c   1.000
_cell.angle_alpha   90.00
_cell.angle_beta   90.00
_cell.angle_gamma   90.00
#
_symmetry.space_group_name_H-M   'P 1'
#
loop_
_entity.id
_entity.type
_entity.pdbx_description
1 polymer ?
#
loop_
_entity_poly.entity_id
_entity_poly.type
_entity_poly.pdbx_seq_one_letter_code
_entity_poly.pdbx_strand_id
1 'polypeptide(L)'
;MPFQVGFSNASASGADDTAVQGKRDFGIDVNWPLTDNAWTDTNQDVKSTAAISRYALGPNGGGTWAYILHFSNTEHYNYYFSDKTGDGYQVNTFRNGDHYVRYNSSDPAITFIKGS
;
A
#
# COMPACT_ATOMS: atom_id res chain seq x y z
N MET A 1 -8.26 12.65 6.82
CA MET A 1 -6.95 13.36 6.86
C MET A 1 -6.46 13.65 5.46
N PRO A 2 -5.75 14.75 5.19
CA PRO A 2 -5.09 14.93 3.90
C PRO A 2 -3.94 13.92 3.79
N PHE A 3 -3.63 13.44 2.59
CA PHE A 3 -2.52 12.52 2.31
C PHE A 3 -2.02 12.74 0.87
N GLN A 4 -0.84 12.24 0.55
CA GLN A 4 -0.27 12.31 -0.79
C GLN A 4 0.12 10.91 -1.29
N VAL A 5 -0.23 10.58 -2.52
CA VAL A 5 0.17 9.31 -3.15
C VAL A 5 1.14 9.54 -4.30
N GLY A 6 1.86 8.49 -4.68
CA GLY A 6 2.67 8.51 -5.91
C GLY A 6 3.28 7.16 -6.25
N PHE A 7 4.05 7.16 -7.32
CA PHE A 7 4.70 5.99 -7.89
C PHE A 7 6.22 6.16 -7.81
N SER A 8 6.93 5.17 -7.26
CA SER A 8 8.36 5.26 -6.95
C SER A 8 9.26 4.41 -7.86
N ASN A 9 8.81 3.25 -8.35
CA ASN A 9 9.63 2.46 -9.27
C ASN A 9 8.83 1.42 -10.07
N ALA A 10 9.15 1.29 -11.37
CA ALA A 10 8.54 0.33 -12.28
C ALA A 10 9.37 -0.96 -12.36
N SER A 11 9.37 -1.76 -11.29
CA SER A 11 9.81 -3.16 -11.37
C SER A 11 8.60 -4.06 -11.58
N ALA A 12 7.85 -3.83 -12.65
CA ALA A 12 6.81 -4.74 -13.09
C ALA A 12 7.03 -5.05 -14.58
N SER A 13 7.75 -6.14 -14.83
CA SER A 13 7.73 -6.81 -16.12
C SER A 13 6.30 -7.28 -16.40
N GLY A 14 5.81 -7.02 -17.61
CA GLY A 14 4.58 -7.58 -18.14
C GLY A 14 3.41 -6.62 -18.13
N ALA A 15 3.24 -5.91 -19.25
CA ALA A 15 1.90 -5.58 -19.71
C ALA A 15 1.18 -6.91 -19.97
N ASP A 16 0.08 -7.16 -19.26
CA ASP A 16 -0.85 -8.23 -19.64
C ASP A 16 -2.24 -7.63 -19.77
N ASP A 17 -2.60 -7.44 -21.04
CA ASP A 17 -3.91 -7.11 -21.54
C ASP A 17 -4.78 -8.38 -21.49
N THR A 18 -5.20 -8.75 -20.28
CA THR A 18 -6.28 -9.74 -20.11
C THR A 18 -7.33 -9.16 -19.17
N ALA A 19 -8.26 -8.40 -19.75
CA ALA A 19 -9.49 -8.04 -19.09
C ALA A 19 -10.33 -9.30 -18.76
N VAL A 20 -11.02 -9.23 -17.63
CA VAL A 20 -12.24 -9.98 -17.25
C VAL A 20 -12.07 -11.35 -16.55
N GLN A 21 -11.37 -11.36 -15.41
CA GLN A 21 -12.07 -11.74 -14.17
C GLN A 21 -12.19 -10.46 -13.36
N GLY A 22 -13.41 -10.00 -13.08
CA GLY A 22 -13.60 -8.79 -12.27
C GLY A 22 -12.79 -8.91 -10.99
N LYS A 23 -11.82 -8.00 -10.82
CA LYS A 23 -11.07 -7.84 -9.58
C LYS A 23 -12.08 -7.88 -8.44
N ARG A 24 -11.92 -8.85 -7.54
CA ARG A 24 -12.88 -9.00 -6.44
C ARG A 24 -12.50 -7.98 -5.39
N ASP A 25 -13.51 -7.26 -4.92
CA ASP A 25 -13.35 -6.44 -3.73
C ASP A 25 -12.81 -7.32 -2.60
N PHE A 26 -11.80 -6.83 -1.90
CA PHE A 26 -11.21 -7.52 -0.77
C PHE A 26 -11.04 -6.59 0.41
N GLY A 27 -10.98 -7.19 1.60
CA GLY A 27 -10.62 -6.54 2.85
C GLY A 27 -9.84 -7.54 3.68
N ILE A 28 -8.66 -7.14 4.17
CA ILE A 28 -7.79 -7.98 4.98
C ILE A 28 -7.23 -7.17 6.15
N ASP A 29 -7.37 -7.71 7.35
CA ASP A 29 -6.71 -7.20 8.54
C ASP A 29 -5.21 -7.53 8.47
N VAL A 30 -4.40 -6.53 8.73
CA VAL A 30 -2.93 -6.65 8.75
C VAL A 30 -2.39 -6.06 10.04
N ASN A 31 -1.12 -6.33 10.33
CA ASN A 31 -0.40 -5.65 11.40
C ASN A 31 0.96 -5.24 10.85
N TRP A 32 1.01 -4.08 10.21
CA TRP A 32 2.23 -3.54 9.61
C TRP A 32 2.79 -2.46 10.53
N PRO A 33 3.70 -2.83 11.45
CA PRO A 33 4.39 -1.86 12.28
C PRO A 33 5.33 -1.00 11.44
N LEU A 34 5.88 0.06 12.05
CA LEU A 34 6.97 0.79 11.43
C LEU A 34 8.16 -0.15 11.23
N THR A 35 8.74 -0.08 10.04
CA THR A 35 9.93 -0.83 9.64
C THR A 35 11.13 0.10 9.43
N ASP A 36 11.04 1.37 9.88
CA ASP A 36 12.04 2.42 9.65
C ASP A 36 12.44 2.55 8.18
N ASN A 37 11.45 2.47 7.28
CA ASN A 37 11.61 2.46 5.82
C ASN A 37 12.38 1.24 5.25
N ALA A 38 12.54 0.15 6.02
CA ALA A 38 13.06 -1.11 5.51
C ALA A 38 11.97 -1.93 4.81
N TRP A 39 12.26 -2.40 3.60
CA TRP A 39 11.37 -3.30 2.86
C TRP A 39 11.23 -4.65 3.58
N THR A 40 9.99 -4.99 3.90
CA THR A 40 9.59 -6.21 4.59
C THR A 40 8.61 -6.97 3.71
N ASP A 41 8.87 -8.27 3.52
CA ASP A 41 7.96 -9.13 2.79
C ASP A 41 6.64 -9.33 3.54
N THR A 42 5.54 -9.28 2.80
CA THR A 42 4.22 -9.58 3.36
C THR A 42 4.01 -11.10 3.47
N ASN A 43 3.04 -11.48 4.30
CA ASN A 43 2.63 -12.88 4.43
C ASN A 43 1.91 -13.37 3.16
N GLN A 44 1.72 -14.69 3.05
CA GLN A 44 1.10 -15.30 1.88
C GLN A 44 -0.35 -14.82 1.67
N ASP A 45 -1.10 -14.58 2.74
CA ASP A 45 -2.50 -14.13 2.66
C ASP A 45 -2.61 -12.75 2.02
N VAL A 46 -1.77 -11.79 2.43
CA VAL A 46 -1.71 -10.46 1.81
C VAL A 46 -1.25 -10.56 0.36
N LYS A 47 -0.29 -11.42 0.04
CA LYS A 47 0.17 -11.65 -1.35
C LYS A 47 -0.95 -12.18 -2.24
N SER A 48 -1.75 -13.11 -1.73
CA SER A 48 -2.82 -13.74 -2.50
C SER A 48 -4.11 -12.91 -2.55
N THR A 49 -4.45 -12.17 -1.49
CA THR A 49 -5.68 -11.38 -1.38
C THR A 49 -5.49 -9.96 -1.88
N ALA A 50 -4.44 -9.28 -1.40
CA ALA A 50 -4.19 -7.88 -1.72
C ALA A 50 -3.19 -7.70 -2.86
N ALA A 51 -2.57 -8.76 -3.38
CA ALA A 51 -1.53 -8.67 -4.41
C ALA A 51 -0.36 -7.74 -4.03
N ILE A 52 -0.10 -7.55 -2.73
CA ILE A 52 1.04 -6.77 -2.23
C ILE A 52 2.13 -7.74 -1.79
N SER A 53 3.33 -7.62 -2.38
CA SER A 53 4.45 -8.52 -2.14
C SER A 53 5.35 -8.10 -0.97
N ARG A 54 5.50 -6.80 -0.77
CA ARG A 54 6.35 -6.19 0.26
C ARG A 54 5.88 -4.77 0.58
N TYR A 55 6.21 -4.30 1.77
CA TYR A 55 5.94 -2.94 2.22
C TYR A 55 7.14 -2.38 2.99
N ALA A 56 7.23 -1.06 3.08
CA ALA A 56 8.14 -0.37 3.99
C ALA A 56 7.40 0.81 4.60
N LEU A 57 7.38 0.92 5.92
CA LEU A 57 6.69 1.98 6.64
C LEU A 57 7.69 2.69 7.54
N GLY A 58 7.74 4.02 7.46
CA GLY A 58 8.65 4.76 8.33
C GLY A 58 8.48 6.27 8.27
N PRO A 59 9.33 6.99 9.02
CA PRO A 59 9.35 8.44 8.98
C PRO A 59 9.75 8.93 7.58
N ASN A 60 9.02 9.91 7.06
CA ASN A 60 9.29 10.52 5.75
C ASN A 60 10.50 11.49 5.78
N GLY A 61 11.13 11.68 6.94
CA GLY A 61 12.36 12.49 7.07
C GLY A 61 12.14 14.01 7.11
N GLY A 62 10.89 14.49 7.12
CA GLY A 62 10.52 15.90 7.27
C GLY A 62 9.51 16.40 6.23
N GLY A 63 8.98 17.62 6.43
CA GLY A 63 8.04 18.28 5.53
C GLY A 63 6.57 18.18 5.96
N THR A 64 5.64 18.28 5.00
CA THR A 64 4.19 18.28 5.23
C THR A 64 3.65 16.96 5.80
N TRP A 65 4.36 15.86 5.58
CA TRP A 65 3.96 14.51 5.97
C TRP A 65 5.00 13.88 6.90
N ALA A 66 4.55 13.37 8.04
CA ALA A 66 5.38 12.72 9.05
C ALA A 66 5.81 11.30 8.62
N TYR A 67 4.91 10.57 7.96
CA TYR A 67 5.11 9.16 7.62
C TYR A 67 4.94 8.89 6.13
N ILE A 68 5.62 7.84 5.67
CA ILE A 68 5.49 7.30 4.32
C ILE A 68 5.37 5.78 4.39
N LEU A 69 4.37 5.25 3.70
CA LEU A 69 4.20 3.84 3.41
C LEU A 69 4.58 3.62 1.93
N HIS A 70 5.61 2.84 1.70
CA HIS A 70 5.90 2.23 0.41
C HIS A 70 5.31 0.83 0.35
N PHE A 71 4.77 0.44 -0.80
CA PHE A 71 4.31 -0.93 -1.02
C PHE A 71 4.55 -1.32 -2.48
N SER A 72 4.72 -2.62 -2.72
CA SER A 72 4.91 -3.19 -4.04
C SER A 72 3.74 -4.09 -4.40
N ASN A 73 3.04 -3.79 -5.49
CA ASN A 73 1.89 -4.57 -5.93
C ASN A 73 2.19 -5.36 -7.23
N THR A 74 1.79 -6.61 -7.26
CA THR A 74 1.82 -7.46 -8.47
C THR A 74 0.58 -7.30 -9.32
N GLU A 75 -0.48 -6.72 -8.76
CA GLU A 75 -1.71 -6.41 -9.47
C GLU A 75 -2.25 -5.03 -9.05
N HIS A 76 -2.71 -4.26 -10.04
CA HIS A 76 -3.26 -2.92 -9.85
C HIS A 76 -4.67 -2.96 -9.25
N TYR A 77 -4.86 -2.25 -8.15
CA TYR A 77 -6.17 -2.04 -7.50
C TYR A 77 -6.29 -0.60 -7.05
N ASN A 78 -7.51 -0.18 -6.73
CA ASN A 78 -7.73 1.00 -5.92
C ASN A 78 -7.60 0.64 -4.44
N TYR A 79 -6.39 0.73 -3.90
CA TYR A 79 -6.10 0.35 -2.52
C TYR A 79 -6.60 1.39 -1.54
N TYR A 80 -7.06 0.95 -0.37
CA TYR A 80 -7.25 1.81 0.78
C TYR A 80 -6.54 1.18 1.98
N PHE A 81 -5.67 1.96 2.60
CA PHE A 81 -4.95 1.58 3.81
C PHE A 81 -5.58 2.30 4.99
N SER A 82 -5.84 1.58 6.08
CA SER A 82 -6.29 2.16 7.33
C SER A 82 -5.22 1.98 8.39
N ASP A 83 -4.88 3.08 9.07
CA ASP A 83 -4.00 3.01 10.23
C ASP A 83 -4.76 2.66 11.51
N LYS A 84 -4.00 2.47 12.58
CA LYS A 84 -4.51 2.11 13.90
C LYS A 84 -5.36 3.19 14.57
N THR A 85 -5.28 4.44 14.08
CA THR A 85 -6.15 5.53 14.53
C THR A 85 -7.51 5.53 13.82
N GLY A 86 -7.64 4.71 12.77
CA GLY A 86 -8.84 4.59 11.93
C GLY A 86 -8.83 5.49 10.70
N ASP A 87 -7.74 6.22 10.45
CA ASP A 87 -7.61 7.08 9.28
C ASP A 87 -7.33 6.26 8.03
N GLY A 88 -8.05 6.58 6.94
CA GLY A 88 -7.98 5.87 5.67
C GLY A 88 -7.26 6.65 4.57
N TYR A 89 -6.43 5.96 3.80
CA TYR A 89 -5.61 6.52 2.72
C TYR A 89 -5.82 5.77 1.42
N GLN A 90 -6.35 6.45 0.40
CA GLN A 90 -6.65 5.84 -0.90
C GLN A 90 -5.46 5.96 -1.85
N VAL A 91 -5.02 4.84 -2.43
CA VAL A 91 -3.97 4.76 -3.44
C VAL A 91 -4.50 4.06 -4.67
N ASN A 92 -4.86 4.83 -5.68
CA ASN A 92 -5.26 4.27 -6.97
C ASN A 92 -4.01 3.90 -7.78
N THR A 93 -3.72 2.60 -7.86
CA THR A 93 -2.60 2.10 -8.64
C THR A 93 -3.08 1.79 -10.07
N PHE A 94 -2.56 2.51 -11.06
CA PHE A 94 -2.88 2.25 -12.48
C PHE A 94 -1.90 1.29 -13.15
N ARG A 95 -0.81 0.96 -12.46
CA ARG A 95 0.27 0.09 -12.92
C ARG A 95 0.78 -0.73 -11.74
N ASN A 96 1.33 -1.90 -12.04
CA ASN A 96 1.99 -2.75 -11.06
C ASN A 96 3.39 -2.16 -10.74
N GLY A 97 3.89 -2.39 -9.52
CA GLY A 97 5.21 -1.95 -9.10
C GLY A 97 5.22 -1.28 -7.72
N ASP A 98 6.18 -0.41 -7.49
CA ASP A 98 6.38 0.22 -6.19
C ASP A 98 5.64 1.57 -6.12
N HIS A 99 4.67 1.67 -5.22
CA HIS A 99 3.89 2.87 -4.93
C HIS A 99 4.16 3.37 -3.53
N TYR A 100 3.72 4.59 -3.25
CA TYR A 100 3.79 5.14 -1.91
C TYR A 100 2.58 6.00 -1.56
N VAL A 101 2.33 6.10 -0.25
CA VAL A 101 1.43 7.08 0.35
C VAL A 101 2.10 7.76 1.53
N ARG A 102 1.98 9.07 1.61
CA ARG A 102 2.49 9.93 2.67
C ARG A 102 1.32 10.51 3.43
N TYR A 103 1.41 10.48 4.76
CA TYR A 103 0.32 10.86 5.64
C TYR A 103 0.83 11.32 7.00
N ASN A 104 -0.10 11.87 7.78
CA ASN A 104 0.11 12.25 9.18
C ASN A 104 -0.83 11.40 10.05
N SER A 105 -0.28 10.75 11.07
CA SER A 105 -1.03 9.94 12.02
C SER A 105 -0.33 9.94 13.38
N SER A 106 -1.09 9.80 14.47
CA SER A 106 -0.51 9.60 15.81
C SER A 106 -0.07 8.15 16.07
N ASP A 107 -0.63 7.19 15.33
CA ASP A 107 -0.23 5.78 15.33
C ASP A 107 -0.25 5.27 13.87
N PRO A 108 0.88 5.36 13.14
CA PRO A 108 0.90 5.19 11.70
C PRO A 108 0.88 3.72 11.26
N ALA A 109 0.89 2.76 12.20
CA ALA A 109 0.85 1.34 11.89
C ALA A 109 -0.42 1.01 11.09
N ILE A 110 -0.26 0.30 9.98
CA ILE A 110 -1.41 -0.09 9.14
C ILE A 110 -2.04 -1.35 9.72
N THR A 111 -3.35 -1.29 9.91
CA THR A 111 -4.13 -2.38 10.51
C THR A 111 -5.11 -3.02 9.54
N PHE A 112 -5.43 -2.36 8.43
CA PHE A 112 -6.38 -2.90 7.46
C PHE A 112 -6.10 -2.42 6.04
N ILE A 113 -6.33 -3.29 5.07
CA ILE A 113 -6.17 -3.01 3.64
C ILE A 113 -7.44 -3.49 2.93
N LYS A 114 -7.97 -2.67 2.05
CA LYS A 114 -8.99 -3.08 1.08
C LYS A 114 -8.64 -2.67 -0.33
N GLY A 115 -9.20 -3.35 -1.30
CA GLY A 115 -9.08 -3.02 -2.72
C GLY A 115 -10.35 -3.33 -3.48
N SER A 116 -10.54 -2.61 -4.58
CA SER A 116 -11.63 -2.73 -5.55
C SER A 116 -11.10 -2.44 -6.95
#